data_AF-A0A1A5Y9G0-F1
#
_entry.id   AF-A0A1A5Y9G0-F1
#
_cell.length_a   1.000
_cell.length_b   1.000
_cell.length_c   1.000
_cell.angle_alpha   90.00
_cell.angle_beta   90.00
_cell.angle_gamma   90.00
#
_symmetry.space_group_name_H-M   'P 1'
#
loop_
_entity.id
_entity.type
_entity.pdbx_description
1 polymer ?
#
loop_
_entity_poly.entity_id
_entity_poly.type
_entity_poly.pdbx_seq_one_letter_code
_entity_poly.pdbx_strand_id
1 'polypeptide(L)'
;MRKIEIKEIGIKSAFKSTLYITIVPLGIMAAIGLLMTFIGVAIGQGQLLILGIPYIFMSFVMMGLYGLFSMLTALVYNKFSTKFGGLELVIKEQNELNHDIGKENRINGQLHNYARE
;
A
#
# COMPACT_ATOMS: atom_id res chain seq x y z
N MET A 1 -3.95 -0.99 -26.65
CA MET A 1 -3.52 -0.12 -25.53
C MET A 1 -4.75 0.56 -24.98
N ARG A 2 -5.11 0.34 -23.71
CA ARG A 2 -6.30 0.95 -23.09
C ARG A 2 -5.87 2.15 -22.26
N LYS A 3 -6.44 3.32 -22.56
CA LYS A 3 -6.28 4.53 -21.75
C LYS A 3 -7.40 4.58 -20.71
N ILE A 4 -7.05 4.78 -19.45
CA ILE A 4 -8.00 4.97 -18.35
C ILE A 4 -7.67 6.29 -17.68
N GLU A 5 -8.65 7.18 -17.51
CA GLU A 5 -8.46 8.48 -16.84
C GLU A 5 -9.01 8.42 -15.41
N ILE A 6 -8.19 8.76 -14.41
CA ILE A 6 -8.63 8.91 -13.01
C ILE A 6 -9.11 10.34 -12.81
N LYS A 7 -10.42 10.52 -12.95
CA LYS A 7 -11.08 11.82 -12.75
C LYS A 7 -11.28 12.18 -11.27
N GLU A 8 -11.39 11.17 -10.40
CA GLU A 8 -11.64 11.36 -8.97
C GLU A 8 -10.86 10.35 -8.12
N ILE A 9 -10.28 10.83 -7.02
CA ILE A 9 -9.68 10.00 -5.98
C ILE A 9 -10.66 9.94 -4.80
N GLY A 10 -11.09 8.73 -4.45
CA GLY A 10 -11.95 8.54 -3.28
C GLY A 10 -11.21 8.90 -1.98
N ILE A 11 -11.79 9.80 -1.19
CA ILE A 11 -11.20 10.29 0.09
C ILE A 11 -10.86 9.12 1.04
N LYS A 12 -11.78 8.14 1.16
CA LYS A 12 -11.55 6.93 1.97
C LYS A 12 -10.42 6.07 1.42
N SER A 13 -10.23 6.06 0.10
CA SER A 13 -9.15 5.31 -0.56
C SER A 13 -7.78 5.97 -0.29
N ALA A 14 -7.70 7.30 -0.44
CA ALA A 14 -6.49 8.07 -0.14
C ALA A 14 -6.04 7.89 1.32
N PHE A 15 -7.00 7.92 2.25
CA PHE A 15 -6.73 7.66 3.66
C PHE A 15 -6.19 6.25 3.90
N LYS A 16 -6.85 5.21 3.36
CA LYS A 16 -6.40 3.82 3.51
C LYS A 16 -5.00 3.60 2.92
N SER A 17 -4.75 4.13 1.73
CA SER A 17 -3.44 4.04 1.08
C SER A 17 -2.36 4.67 1.93
N THR A 18 -2.60 5.89 2.43
CA THR A 18 -1.67 6.58 3.32
C THR A 18 -1.44 5.79 4.60
N LEU A 19 -2.49 5.24 5.20
CA LEU A 19 -2.37 4.40 6.39
C LEU A 19 -1.49 3.16 6.14
N TYR A 20 -1.69 2.44 5.03
CA TYR A 20 -0.86 1.29 4.69
C TYR A 20 0.61 1.64 4.46
N ILE A 21 0.90 2.81 3.90
CA ILE A 21 2.29 3.25 3.67
C ILE A 21 2.93 3.72 4.99
N THR A 22 2.17 4.42 5.82
CA THR A 22 2.68 5.05 7.06
C THR A 22 2.72 4.11 8.27
N ILE A 23 1.98 3.00 8.25
CA ILE A 23 1.94 2.07 9.38
C ILE A 23 3.30 1.42 9.66
N VAL A 24 4.11 1.17 8.63
CA VAL A 24 5.44 0.57 8.78
C VAL A 24 6.39 1.50 9.53
N PRO A 25 6.68 2.73 9.06
CA PRO A 25 7.59 3.63 9.78
C PRO A 25 7.05 4.04 11.16
N LEU A 26 5.74 4.29 11.29
CA LEU A 26 5.15 4.66 12.58
C LEU A 26 5.09 3.47 13.56
N GLY A 27 4.90 2.25 13.04
CA GLY A 27 4.95 1.02 13.82
C GLY A 27 6.35 0.77 14.38
N ILE A 28 7.40 1.00 13.58
CA ILE A 28 8.79 0.93 14.05
C ILE A 28 9.03 1.98 15.14
N MET A 29 8.61 3.22 14.93
CA MET A 29 8.74 4.30 15.92
C MET A 29 8.02 3.95 17.24
N ALA A 30 6.80 3.40 17.17
CA ALA A 30 6.06 2.96 18.36
C ALA A 30 6.75 1.77 19.07
N ALA A 31 7.29 0.81 18.32
CA ALA A 31 8.03 -0.32 18.88
C ALA A 31 9.30 0.13 19.60
N ILE A 32 10.04 1.10 19.05
CA ILE A 32 11.20 1.71 19.71
C ILE A 32 10.78 2.41 21.00
N GLY A 33 9.70 3.21 20.97
CA GLY A 33 9.16 3.86 22.16
C GLY A 33 8.77 2.86 23.26
N LEU A 34 8.16 1.73 22.87
CA LEU A 34 7.84 0.63 23.79
C LEU A 34 9.09 0.01 24.40
N LEU A 35 10.10 -0.31 23.59
CA LEU A 35 11.38 -0.85 24.09
C LEU A 35 12.06 0.11 25.07
N MET A 36 12.13 1.39 24.74
CA MET A 36 12.69 2.42 25.64
C MET A 36 11.92 2.50 26.96
N THR A 37 10.58 2.41 26.89
CA THR A 37 9.74 2.43 28.08
C THR A 37 10.00 1.20 28.96
N PHE A 38 10.04 0.00 28.38
CA PHE A 38 10.32 -1.24 29.12
C PHE A 38 11.72 -1.22 29.77
N ILE A 39 12.74 -0.82 29.02
CA ILE A 39 14.10 -0.71 29.55
C ILE A 39 14.13 0.32 30.68
N GLY A 40 13.52 1.50 30.48
CA GLY A 40 13.44 2.56 31.47
C GLY A 40 12.80 2.11 32.79
N VAL A 41 11.72 1.32 32.73
CA VAL A 41 11.12 0.71 33.92
C VAL A 41 12.06 -0.32 34.55
N ALA A 42 12.66 -1.21 33.75
CA ALA A 42 13.49 -2.30 34.26
C ALA A 42 14.76 -1.82 34.99
N ILE A 43 15.37 -0.72 34.53
CA ILE A 43 16.60 -0.17 35.12
C ILE A 43 16.37 1.07 36.01
N GLY A 44 15.12 1.50 36.18
CA GLY A 44 14.76 2.67 36.99
C GLY A 44 15.23 4.02 36.42
N GLN A 45 15.51 4.10 35.11
CA GLN A 45 15.94 5.35 34.47
C GLN A 45 14.75 6.15 33.95
N GLY A 46 14.32 7.14 34.72
CA GLY A 46 13.21 8.03 34.36
C GLY A 46 13.39 8.79 33.03
N GLN A 47 14.64 9.06 32.62
CA GLN A 47 14.94 9.71 31.33
C GLN A 47 14.42 8.91 30.13
N LEU A 48 14.55 7.58 30.17
CA LEU A 48 14.06 6.72 29.09
C LEU A 48 12.53 6.68 29.03
N LEU A 49 11.85 6.85 30.16
CA LEU A 49 10.39 6.95 30.22
C LEU A 49 9.89 8.27 29.62
N ILE A 50 10.57 9.37 29.94
CA ILE A 50 10.27 10.72 29.40
C ILE A 50 10.42 10.73 27.87
N LEU A 51 11.29 9.90 27.29
CA LEU A 51 11.45 9.79 25.85
C LEU A 51 10.53 8.73 25.22
N GLY A 52 10.40 7.57 25.85
CA GLY A 52 9.65 6.43 25.32
C GLY A 52 8.14 6.69 25.22
N ILE A 53 7.52 7.27 26.25
CA ILE A 53 6.07 7.52 26.27
C ILE A 53 5.66 8.53 25.17
N PRO A 54 6.31 9.70 25.04
CA PRO A 54 6.00 10.61 23.93
C PRO A 54 6.25 9.99 22.56
N TYR A 55 7.26 9.15 22.39
CA TYR A 55 7.50 8.45 21.12
C TYR A 55 6.30 7.57 20.72
N ILE A 56 5.76 6.80 21.67
CA ILE A 56 4.57 5.96 21.42
C ILE A 56 3.38 6.85 21.04
N PHE A 57 3.10 7.88 21.83
CA PHE A 57 1.95 8.76 21.61
C PHE A 57 2.06 9.53 20.28
N MET A 58 3.25 10.04 19.97
CA MET A 58 3.52 10.80 18.76
C MET A 58 3.32 9.94 17.50
N SER A 59 3.61 8.63 17.52
CA SER A 59 3.31 7.75 16.40
C SER A 59 1.82 7.72 16.05
N PHE A 60 0.93 7.66 17.05
CA PHE A 60 -0.51 7.69 16.82
C PHE A 60 -1.01 9.05 16.33
N VAL A 61 -0.48 10.14 16.90
CA VAL A 61 -0.82 11.51 16.47
C VAL A 61 -0.41 11.71 15.01
N MET A 62 0.81 11.31 14.64
CA MET A 62 1.32 11.41 13.27
C MET A 62 0.49 10.56 12.30
N MET A 63 0.06 9.37 12.70
CA MET A 63 -0.82 8.53 11.89
C MET A 63 -2.13 9.26 11.55
N GLY A 64 -2.74 9.91 12.54
CA GLY A 64 -3.94 10.73 12.35
C GLY A 64 -3.70 11.93 11.42
N LEU A 65 -2.59 12.65 11.62
CA LEU A 65 -2.23 13.81 10.80
C LEU A 65 -1.96 13.43 9.34
N TYR A 66 -1.17 12.39 9.08
CA TYR A 66 -0.92 11.93 7.70
C TYR A 66 -2.21 11.49 7.02
N GLY A 67 -3.06 10.76 7.74
CA GLY A 67 -4.38 10.41 7.25
C GLY A 67 -5.22 11.64 6.88
N LEU A 68 -5.29 12.64 7.76
CA LEU A 68 -6.04 13.88 7.51
C LEU A 68 -5.48 14.66 6.31
N PHE A 69 -4.15 14.81 6.23
CA PHE A 69 -3.51 15.48 5.10
C PHE A 69 -3.79 14.75 3.79
N SER A 70 -3.77 13.42 3.76
CA SER A 70 -4.10 12.67 2.55
C SER A 70 -5.55 12.90 2.06
N MET A 71 -6.49 13.04 2.99
CA MET A 71 -7.87 13.37 2.65
C MET A 71 -7.97 14.77 2.06
N LEU A 72 -7.26 15.74 2.65
CA LEU A 72 -7.18 17.11 2.11
C LEU A 72 -6.56 17.12 0.71
N THR A 73 -5.47 16.38 0.48
CA THR A 73 -4.85 16.27 -0.84
C THR A 73 -5.81 15.66 -1.86
N ALA A 74 -6.57 14.63 -1.48
CA ALA A 74 -7.58 14.03 -2.35
C ALA A 74 -8.70 15.02 -2.71
N LEU A 75 -9.18 15.80 -1.74
CA LEU A 75 -10.18 16.85 -1.96
C LEU A 75 -9.67 17.93 -2.92
N VAL A 76 -8.44 18.39 -2.70
CA VAL A 76 -7.78 19.36 -3.58
C VAL A 76 -7.67 18.77 -4.99
N TYR A 77 -7.15 17.54 -5.14
CA TYR A 77 -7.04 16.88 -6.43
C TYR A 77 -8.40 16.81 -7.15
N ASN A 78 -9.46 16.34 -6.47
CA ASN A 78 -10.79 16.22 -7.06
C ASN A 78 -11.34 17.58 -7.54
N LYS A 79 -11.03 18.66 -6.82
CA LYS A 79 -11.43 20.00 -7.22
C LYS A 79 -10.70 20.46 -8.49
N PHE A 80 -9.41 20.16 -8.61
CA PHE A 80 -8.61 20.58 -9.76
C PHE A 80 -8.76 19.67 -10.99
N SER A 81 -8.96 18.37 -10.81
CA SER A 81 -9.12 17.40 -11.91
C SER A 81 -10.31 17.72 -12.81
N THR A 82 -11.38 18.31 -12.25
CA THR A 82 -12.54 18.77 -13.04
C THR A 82 -12.20 19.87 -14.04
N LYS A 83 -11.15 20.67 -13.80
CA LYS A 83 -10.78 21.82 -14.63
C LYS A 83 -9.58 21.55 -15.53
N PHE A 84 -8.64 20.72 -15.08
CA PHE A 84 -7.36 20.49 -15.76
C PHE A 84 -7.24 19.12 -16.43
N GLY A 85 -8.24 18.25 -16.30
CA GLY A 85 -8.16 16.85 -16.71
C GLY A 85 -7.60 15.97 -15.60
N GLY A 86 -8.00 14.70 -15.60
CA GLY A 86 -7.55 13.69 -14.64
C GLY A 86 -6.22 13.04 -15.02
N LEU A 87 -5.75 12.13 -14.17
CA LEU A 87 -4.53 11.37 -14.41
C LEU A 87 -4.79 10.29 -15.48
N GLU A 88 -4.09 10.34 -16.61
CA GLU A 88 -4.16 9.28 -17.64
C GLU A 88 -3.23 8.10 -17.30
N LEU A 89 -3.81 6.93 -17.10
CA LEU A 89 -3.11 5.65 -16.99
C LEU A 89 -3.16 4.92 -18.34
N VAL A 90 -1.99 4.61 -18.89
CA VAL A 90 -1.87 3.78 -20.10
C VAL A 90 -1.55 2.35 -19.67
N ILE A 91 -2.53 1.46 -19.77
CA ILE A 91 -2.32 0.04 -19.47
C ILE A 91 -1.86 -0.66 -20.75
N LYS A 92 -0.63 -1.14 -20.75
CA LYS A 92 -0.13 -2.13 -21.72
C LYS A 92 -0.46 -3.51 -21.15
N GLU A 93 -1.55 -4.12 -21.63
CA GLU A 93 -1.85 -5.52 -21.35
C GLU A 93 -0.74 -6.38 -21.98
N GLN A 94 0.10 -6.99 -21.14
CA GLN A 94 1.06 -8.01 -21.57
C GLN A 94 0.32 -9.35 -21.60
N ASN A 95 -0.45 -9.59 -22.67
CA ASN A 95 -1.11 -10.87 -22.94
C ASN A 95 -0.13 -11.84 -23.61
N GLU A 96 0.98 -12.19 -22.94
CA GLU A 96 1.93 -13.18 -23.47
C GLU A 96 2.47 -14.05 -22.34
N LEU A 97 1.68 -15.03 -21.89
CA LEU A 97 2.20 -16.20 -21.17
C LEU A 97 1.23 -17.40 -21.04
N ASN A 98 0.07 -17.40 -21.73
CA ASN A 98 -0.92 -18.48 -21.55
C ASN A 98 -1.40 -19.16 -22.86
N HIS A 99 -0.81 -18.86 -24.02
CA HIS A 99 -1.27 -19.46 -25.28
C HIS A 99 -0.44 -20.67 -25.77
N ASP A 100 0.74 -20.94 -25.19
CA ASP A 100 1.58 -22.08 -25.61
C ASP A 100 1.38 -23.35 -24.77
N ILE A 101 1.00 -23.24 -23.50
CA ILE A 101 0.76 -24.42 -22.64
C ILE A 101 -0.47 -25.22 -23.12
N GLY A 102 -1.45 -24.56 -23.75
CA GLY A 102 -2.66 -25.19 -24.28
C GLY A 102 -2.46 -25.98 -25.58
N LYS A 103 -1.42 -25.68 -26.37
CA LYS A 103 -1.12 -26.42 -27.62
C LYS A 103 -0.27 -27.66 -27.35
N GLU A 104 0.71 -27.57 -26.45
CA GLU A 104 1.57 -28.69 -26.09
C GLU A 104 0.79 -29.85 -25.45
N ASN A 105 -0.19 -29.54 -24.58
CA ASN A 105 -1.06 -30.56 -23.99
C ASN A 105 -2.02 -31.22 -24.99
N ARG A 106 -2.41 -30.51 -26.07
CA ARG A 106 -3.24 -31.10 -27.13
C ARG A 106 -2.44 -32.04 -28.05
N ILE A 107 -1.18 -31.72 -28.31
CA ILE A 107 -0.30 -32.57 -29.13
C ILE A 107 0.06 -33.85 -28.36
N ASN A 108 0.43 -33.74 -27.08
CA ASN A 108 0.73 -34.90 -26.25
C ASN A 108 -0.50 -35.79 -25.99
N GLY A 109 -1.69 -35.19 -25.82
CA GLY A 109 -2.94 -35.94 -25.67
C GLY A 109 -3.35 -36.70 -26.94
N GLN A 110 -3.07 -36.16 -28.14
CA GLN A 110 -3.34 -36.87 -29.40
C GLN A 110 -2.31 -37.98 -29.66
N LEU A 111 -1.03 -37.74 -29.41
CA LEU A 111 0.03 -38.75 -29.59
C LEU A 111 -0.16 -39.97 -28.67
N HIS A 112 -0.67 -39.77 -27.45
CA HIS A 112 -0.94 -40.89 -26.53
C HIS A 112 -2.07 -41.82 -27.00
N ASN A 113 -3.03 -41.31 -27.79
CA ASN A 113 -4.13 -42.11 -28.33
C ASN A 113 -3.74 -42.88 -29.59
N TYR A 114 -2.80 -42.37 -30.41
CA TYR A 114 -2.28 -43.10 -31.57
C TYR A 114 -1.31 -44.24 -31.19
N ALA A 115 -0.76 -44.24 -29.98
CA ALA A 115 0.14 -45.30 -29.50
C ALA A 115 -0.58 -46.49 -28.83
N ARG A 116 -1.92 -46.49 -28.80
CA ARG A 116 -2.75 -47.53 -28.18
C ARG A 116 -3.65 -48.31 -29.17
N GLU A 117 -3.59 -48.00 -30.45
CA GLU A 117 -4.15 -48.81 -31.54
C GLU A 117 -3.06 -49.67 -32.18
#